data_AF-A0A0B0MBB9-F1
#
_entry.id   AF-A0A0B0MBB9-F1
#
_cell.length_a   1.000
_cell.length_b   1.000
_cell.length_c   1.000
_cell.angle_alpha   90.00
_cell.angle_beta   90.00
_cell.angle_gamma   90.00
#
_symmetry.space_group_name_H-M   'P 1'
#
loop_
_entity.id
_entity.type
_entity.pdbx_description
1 polymer ?
#
loop_
_entity_poly.entity_id
_entity_poly.type
_entity_poly.pdbx_seq_one_letter_code
_entity_poly.pdbx_strand_id
1 'polypeptide(L)'
;MKCQSLPINYESWHHMPDSNKNQALNTIKERFALEVSDNYVKKALGKKWRDHKSTLKKEYFKKNISLEEKLRTVPPGMLRYQWEDADREHVGTTSRQKQKFTHTVGSKSFACVAEDEEQFSGQKVGRFQLFDITHRKKDRSPMTIKAAEIMEKLKDKKAEYEVIASSDSSINLDDIDNRIIIEVLGPESSQQYMPLGSQLKLKFRG
;
A
#
# COMPACT_ATOMS: atom_id res chain seq x y z
N MET A 1 -0.69 33.98 -10.52
CA MET A 1 -0.40 33.99 -9.06
C MET A 1 1.09 33.74 -8.91
N LYS A 2 1.85 34.60 -8.22
CA LYS A 2 3.25 34.30 -7.89
C LYS A 2 3.25 33.12 -6.89
N CYS A 3 4.04 32.08 -7.16
CA CYS A 3 4.11 30.81 -6.41
C CYS A 3 4.61 30.92 -4.94
N GLN A 4 4.55 32.09 -4.31
CA GLN A 4 5.12 32.28 -2.96
C GLN A 4 4.24 31.72 -1.84
N SER A 5 2.92 31.67 -2.00
CA SER A 5 2.00 31.31 -0.90
C SER A 5 1.85 29.80 -0.67
N LEU A 6 2.15 28.96 -1.66
CA LEU A 6 1.96 27.50 -1.59
C LEU A 6 3.27 26.77 -1.91
N PRO A 7 4.18 26.63 -0.93
CA PRO A 7 5.47 25.97 -1.12
C PRO A 7 5.31 24.49 -1.52
N ILE A 8 6.21 24.00 -2.36
CA ILE A 8 6.20 22.61 -2.85
C ILE A 8 7.04 21.65 -2.00
N ASN A 9 7.87 22.18 -1.10
CA ASN A 9 8.77 21.42 -0.22
C ASN A 9 8.01 20.61 0.86
N TYR A 10 6.78 20.98 1.20
CA TYR A 10 5.95 20.16 2.11
C TYR A 10 5.63 18.79 1.50
N GLU A 11 5.73 17.74 2.31
CA GLU A 11 5.49 16.36 1.87
C GLU A 11 4.04 16.13 1.42
N SER A 12 3.09 16.66 2.18
CA SER A 12 1.65 16.51 1.93
C SER A 12 0.92 17.82 2.17
N TRP A 13 -0.22 17.98 1.49
CA TRP A 13 -1.14 19.11 1.71
C TRP A 13 -1.60 19.20 3.18
N HIS A 14 -1.68 18.07 3.88
CA HIS A 14 -2.05 18.03 5.29
C HIS A 14 -0.98 18.60 6.22
N HIS A 15 0.31 18.48 5.84
CA HIS A 15 1.43 19.05 6.58
C HIS A 15 1.68 20.53 6.29
N MET A 16 1.04 21.08 5.24
CA MET A 16 1.16 22.50 4.94
C MET A 16 0.45 23.33 6.03
N PRO A 17 1.08 24.40 6.55
CA PRO A 17 0.46 25.27 7.55
C PRO A 17 -0.84 25.88 7.05
N ASP A 18 -1.81 26.07 7.96
CA ASP A 18 -3.08 26.67 7.59
C ASP A 18 -2.95 28.15 7.24
N SER A 19 -1.92 28.85 7.72
CA SER A 19 -1.59 30.22 7.30
C SER A 19 -1.38 30.30 5.79
N ASN A 20 -0.60 29.39 5.20
CA ASN A 20 -0.40 29.29 3.75
C ASN A 20 -1.72 29.02 3.01
N LYS A 21 -2.51 28.05 3.49
CA LYS A 21 -3.80 27.70 2.87
C LYS A 21 -4.80 28.85 2.94
N ASN A 22 -4.86 29.54 4.07
CA ASN A 22 -5.74 30.69 4.29
C ASN A 22 -5.31 31.90 3.47
N GLN A 23 -4.00 32.16 3.35
CA GLN A 23 -3.48 33.22 2.48
C GLN A 23 -3.90 32.98 1.03
N ALA A 24 -3.70 31.76 0.51
CA ALA A 24 -4.11 31.41 -0.85
C ALA A 24 -5.63 31.54 -1.05
N LEU A 25 -6.43 31.13 -0.07
CA LEU A 25 -7.87 31.29 -0.08
C LEU A 25 -8.29 32.78 -0.12
N ASN A 26 -7.68 33.63 0.70
CA ASN A 26 -7.97 35.06 0.74
C ASN A 26 -7.64 35.73 -0.59
N THR A 27 -6.51 35.41 -1.22
CA THR A 27 -6.16 35.93 -2.55
C THR A 27 -7.19 35.54 -3.63
N ILE A 28 -7.85 34.39 -3.49
CA ILE A 28 -8.93 33.98 -4.41
C ILE A 28 -10.19 34.80 -4.12
N LYS A 29 -10.57 34.94 -2.85
CA LYS A 29 -11.74 35.73 -2.44
C LYS A 29 -11.62 37.21 -2.81
N GLU A 30 -10.42 37.76 -2.83
CA GLU A 30 -10.15 39.13 -3.31
C GLU A 30 -10.46 39.31 -4.80
N ARG A 31 -10.42 38.24 -5.60
CA ARG A 31 -10.60 38.28 -7.05
C ARG A 31 -11.94 37.73 -7.52
N PHE A 32 -12.55 36.86 -6.73
CA PHE A 32 -13.73 36.11 -7.11
C PHE A 32 -14.75 36.11 -5.98
N ALA A 33 -15.99 36.48 -6.29
CA ALA A 33 -17.13 36.24 -5.42
C ALA A 33 -17.50 34.75 -5.53
N LEU A 34 -17.24 33.99 -4.47
CA LEU A 34 -17.44 32.54 -4.45
C LEU A 34 -18.61 32.19 -3.52
N GLU A 35 -19.69 31.63 -4.08
CA GLU A 35 -20.82 31.07 -3.33
C GLU A 35 -20.56 29.61 -2.93
N VAL A 36 -19.34 29.28 -2.53
CA VAL A 36 -18.94 27.94 -2.11
C VAL A 36 -18.19 27.98 -0.79
N SER A 37 -18.26 26.90 -0.02
CA SER A 37 -17.57 26.84 1.27
C SER A 37 -16.05 26.90 1.13
N ASP A 38 -15.41 27.56 2.10
CA ASP A 38 -13.95 27.63 2.19
C ASP A 38 -13.29 26.25 2.20
N ASN A 39 -13.93 25.27 2.84
CA ASN A 39 -13.45 23.89 2.88
C ASN A 39 -13.43 23.26 1.48
N TYR A 40 -14.43 23.54 0.65
CA TYR A 40 -14.45 23.08 -0.74
C TYR A 40 -13.30 23.71 -1.54
N VAL A 41 -13.11 25.03 -1.42
CA VAL A 41 -12.02 25.75 -2.11
C VAL A 41 -10.64 25.24 -1.65
N LYS A 42 -10.44 25.01 -0.35
CA LYS A 42 -9.19 24.43 0.19
C LYS A 42 -8.93 23.01 -0.34
N LYS A 43 -9.97 22.17 -0.49
CA LYS A 43 -9.84 20.84 -1.11
C LYS A 43 -9.41 20.95 -2.58
N ALA A 44 -10.04 21.85 -3.34
CA ALA A 44 -9.70 22.11 -4.73
C ALA A 44 -8.27 22.64 -4.88
N LEU A 45 -7.85 23.56 -4.02
CA LEU A 45 -6.48 24.07 -3.95
C LEU A 45 -5.48 22.95 -3.65
N GLY A 46 -5.78 22.10 -2.66
CA GLY A 46 -4.91 20.97 -2.34
C GLY A 46 -4.75 20.00 -3.49
N LYS A 47 -5.81 19.77 -4.29
CA LYS A 47 -5.72 18.98 -5.52
C LYS A 47 -4.80 19.66 -6.54
N LYS A 48 -5.05 20.94 -6.86
CA LYS A 48 -4.23 21.69 -7.82
C LYS A 48 -2.76 21.78 -7.42
N TRP A 49 -2.48 21.93 -6.13
CA TRP A 49 -1.11 21.90 -5.60
C TRP A 49 -0.43 20.54 -5.80
N ARG A 50 -1.13 19.43 -5.52
CA ARG A 50 -0.60 18.07 -5.79
C ARG A 50 -0.36 17.83 -7.28
N ASP A 51 -1.31 18.23 -8.13
CA ASP A 51 -1.20 18.10 -9.59
C ASP A 51 0.02 18.89 -10.10
N HIS A 52 0.17 20.14 -9.67
CA HIS A 52 1.31 20.98 -10.01
C HIS A 52 2.65 20.38 -9.54
N LYS A 53 2.70 19.90 -8.28
CA LYS A 53 3.88 19.20 -7.75
C LYS A 53 4.21 17.96 -8.58
N SER A 54 3.21 17.22 -9.06
CA SER A 54 3.42 16.05 -9.91
C SER A 54 3.93 16.43 -11.31
N THR A 55 3.41 17.50 -11.91
CA THR A 55 3.90 18.02 -13.20
C THR A 55 5.37 18.44 -13.10
N LEU A 56 5.72 19.20 -12.05
CA LEU A 56 7.10 19.59 -11.80
C LEU A 56 8.03 18.37 -11.62
N LYS A 57 7.56 17.35 -10.89
CA LYS A 57 8.32 16.11 -10.76
C LYS A 57 8.57 15.44 -12.10
N LYS A 58 7.54 15.31 -12.92
CA LYS A 58 7.65 14.69 -14.24
C LYS A 58 8.61 15.43 -15.19
N GLU A 59 8.59 16.76 -15.17
CA GLU A 59 9.40 17.58 -16.08
C GLU A 59 10.88 17.66 -15.68
N TYR A 60 11.15 17.78 -14.38
CA TYR A 60 12.48 18.13 -13.88
C TYR A 60 13.20 17.00 -13.12
N PHE A 61 12.48 16.03 -12.53
CA PHE A 61 13.10 14.92 -11.81
C PHE A 61 13.30 13.74 -12.77
N LYS A 62 14.51 13.61 -13.30
CA LYS A 62 14.95 12.44 -14.07
C LYS A 62 15.69 11.48 -13.14
N LYS A 63 15.55 10.16 -13.37
CA LYS A 63 16.05 9.07 -12.50
C LYS A 63 17.53 9.15 -12.12
N ASN A 64 18.36 9.92 -12.85
CA ASN A 64 19.81 10.00 -12.66
C ASN A 64 20.33 11.45 -12.60
N ILE A 65 19.50 12.44 -12.26
CA ILE A 65 19.98 13.82 -12.09
C ILE A 65 20.79 13.93 -10.79
N SER A 66 22.00 14.47 -10.88
CA SER A 66 22.80 14.80 -9.70
C SER A 66 22.19 15.97 -8.91
N LEU A 67 22.51 16.08 -7.61
CA LEU A 67 22.05 17.20 -6.79
C LEU A 67 22.49 18.55 -7.40
N GLU A 68 23.69 18.63 -7.96
CA GLU A 68 24.18 19.86 -8.61
C GLU A 68 23.38 20.21 -9.87
N GLU A 69 23.07 19.23 -10.72
CA GLU A 69 22.23 19.45 -11.91
C GLU A 69 20.80 19.83 -11.53
N LYS A 70 20.27 19.29 -10.44
CA LYS A 70 18.97 19.68 -9.89
C LYS A 70 18.96 21.15 -9.46
N LEU A 71 20.04 21.62 -8.84
CA LEU A 71 20.17 23.02 -8.40
C LEU A 71 20.36 23.98 -9.57
N ARG A 72 20.84 23.50 -10.72
CA ARG A 72 20.91 24.27 -11.97
C ARG A 72 19.59 24.30 -12.75
N THR A 73 18.65 23.40 -12.43
CA THR A 73 17.36 23.25 -13.13
C THR A 73 16.17 23.72 -12.30
N VAL A 74 16.35 24.76 -11.48
CA VAL A 74 15.24 25.39 -10.74
C VAL A 74 14.21 25.93 -11.74
N PRO A 75 12.92 25.51 -11.66
CA PRO A 75 11.89 25.99 -12.57
C PRO A 75 11.72 27.52 -12.51
N PRO A 76 11.48 28.20 -13.64
CA PRO A 76 11.21 29.63 -13.66
C PRO A 76 10.07 30.01 -12.72
N GLY A 77 10.30 30.98 -11.83
CA GLY A 77 9.31 31.43 -10.85
C GLY A 77 9.25 30.61 -9.55
N MET A 78 10.12 29.61 -9.38
CA MET A 78 10.30 28.85 -8.14
C MET A 78 11.44 29.40 -7.30
N LEU A 79 11.27 29.41 -5.98
CA LEU A 79 12.35 29.80 -5.06
C LEU A 79 13.29 28.61 -4.84
N ARG A 80 14.61 28.88 -4.90
CA ARG A 80 15.65 27.84 -4.83
C ARG A 80 15.54 26.97 -3.56
N TYR A 81 15.30 27.57 -2.40
CA TYR A 81 15.13 26.84 -1.14
C TYR A 81 13.89 25.91 -1.14
N GLN A 82 12.80 26.29 -1.84
CA GLN A 82 11.62 25.43 -1.96
C GLN A 82 11.89 24.24 -2.89
N TRP A 83 12.80 24.41 -3.85
CA TRP A 83 13.17 23.39 -4.83
C TRP A 83 14.18 22.38 -4.27
N GLU A 84 15.14 22.85 -3.49
CA GLU A 84 16.14 22.05 -2.77
C GLU A 84 15.46 20.93 -1.97
N ASP A 85 14.56 21.32 -1.08
CA ASP A 85 13.88 20.43 -0.14
C ASP A 85 12.70 19.65 -0.74
N ALA A 86 12.36 19.89 -2.01
CA ALA A 86 11.28 19.16 -2.68
C ALA A 86 11.64 17.69 -2.99
N ASP A 87 12.92 17.30 -2.80
CA ASP A 87 13.35 15.91 -2.96
C ASP A 87 12.97 15.04 -1.77
N ARG A 88 11.99 14.16 -2.00
CA ARG A 88 11.90 12.87 -1.31
C ARG A 88 11.43 11.83 -2.32
N GLU A 89 12.13 11.68 -3.43
CA GLU A 89 12.01 10.47 -4.23
C GLU A 89 12.83 9.35 -3.59
N HIS A 90 12.22 8.59 -2.68
CA HIS A 90 12.65 7.22 -2.44
C HIS A 90 11.62 6.38 -1.69
N VAL A 91 10.61 6.97 -1.05
CA VAL A 91 9.65 6.21 -0.22
C VAL A 91 8.85 5.20 -1.04
N GLY A 92 8.35 5.58 -2.22
CA GLY A 92 7.57 4.68 -3.07
C GLY A 92 8.36 3.48 -3.59
N THR A 93 9.56 3.71 -4.11
CA THR A 93 10.44 2.65 -4.65
C THR A 93 10.98 1.75 -3.55
N THR A 94 11.44 2.32 -2.43
CA THR A 94 11.92 1.52 -1.28
C THR A 94 10.79 0.72 -0.63
N SER A 95 9.58 1.27 -0.54
CA SER A 95 8.40 0.54 -0.07
C SER A 95 8.05 -0.62 -1.01
N ARG A 96 8.03 -0.40 -2.33
CA ARG A 96 7.81 -1.48 -3.32
C ARG A 96 8.91 -2.53 -3.30
N GLN A 97 10.18 -2.13 -3.13
CA GLN A 97 11.30 -3.06 -2.97
C GLN A 97 11.21 -3.90 -1.69
N LYS A 98 10.55 -3.38 -0.64
CA LYS A 98 10.26 -4.13 0.60
C LYS A 98 9.08 -5.10 0.45
N GLN A 99 8.28 -5.01 -0.61
CA GLN A 99 7.25 -6.02 -0.89
C GLN A 99 7.94 -7.32 -1.32
N LYS A 100 8.07 -8.26 -0.38
CA LYS A 100 8.91 -9.44 -0.56
C LYS A 100 8.29 -10.47 -1.50
N PHE A 101 6.96 -10.50 -1.63
CA PHE A 101 6.24 -11.50 -2.42
C PHE A 101 4.95 -10.88 -2.99
N THR A 102 4.61 -11.22 -4.23
CA THR A 102 3.35 -10.83 -4.91
C THR A 102 2.52 -12.08 -5.15
N HIS A 103 1.21 -12.01 -4.91
CA HIS A 103 0.29 -13.09 -5.25
C HIS A 103 0.02 -13.15 -6.76
N THR A 104 -0.38 -14.32 -7.26
CA THR A 104 -0.57 -14.59 -8.70
C THR A 104 -2.01 -14.42 -9.19
N VAL A 105 -2.95 -14.20 -8.27
CA VAL A 105 -4.39 -14.14 -8.57
C VAL A 105 -4.84 -12.81 -9.19
N GLY A 106 -3.91 -11.90 -9.46
CA GLY A 106 -4.16 -10.62 -10.11
C GLY A 106 -5.11 -9.75 -9.29
N SER A 107 -6.17 -9.25 -9.94
CA SER A 107 -7.22 -8.44 -9.32
C SER A 107 -8.24 -9.24 -8.52
N LYS A 108 -8.17 -10.58 -8.55
CA LYS A 108 -9.08 -11.43 -7.80
C LYS A 108 -8.72 -11.35 -6.31
N SER A 109 -9.72 -11.14 -5.47
CA SER A 109 -9.53 -11.12 -4.02
C SER A 109 -9.26 -12.53 -3.50
N PHE A 110 -8.56 -12.64 -2.36
CA PHE A 110 -8.33 -13.94 -1.72
C PHE A 110 -9.61 -14.61 -1.24
N ALA A 111 -10.64 -13.84 -0.82
CA ALA A 111 -11.94 -14.39 -0.49
C ALA A 111 -12.60 -15.09 -1.68
N CYS A 112 -12.57 -14.46 -2.86
CA CYS A 112 -13.09 -15.10 -4.08
C CYS A 112 -12.25 -16.30 -4.53
N VAL A 113 -10.96 -16.34 -4.21
CA VAL A 113 -10.11 -17.51 -4.49
C VAL A 113 -10.48 -18.67 -3.56
N ALA A 114 -10.68 -18.38 -2.27
CA ALA A 114 -11.13 -19.36 -1.30
C ALA A 114 -12.51 -19.91 -1.68
N GLU A 115 -13.50 -19.05 -1.97
CA GLU A 115 -14.85 -19.48 -2.35
C GLU A 115 -14.87 -20.40 -3.59
N ASP A 116 -14.13 -20.05 -4.64
CA ASP A 116 -14.03 -20.89 -5.85
C ASP A 116 -13.41 -22.26 -5.54
N GLU A 117 -12.39 -22.30 -4.69
CA GLU A 117 -11.74 -23.55 -4.31
C GLU A 117 -12.60 -24.37 -3.34
N GLU A 118 -13.33 -23.73 -2.42
CA GLU A 118 -14.32 -24.40 -1.56
C GLU A 118 -15.45 -25.02 -2.39
N GLN A 119 -15.90 -24.31 -3.44
CA GLN A 119 -16.91 -24.82 -4.36
C GLN A 119 -16.39 -26.00 -5.19
N PHE A 120 -15.11 -25.98 -5.58
CA PHE A 120 -14.49 -27.05 -6.34
C PHE A 120 -14.16 -28.29 -5.49
N SER A 121 -13.60 -28.09 -4.30
CA SER A 121 -13.13 -29.17 -3.42
C SER A 121 -14.23 -29.70 -2.47
N GLY A 122 -15.29 -28.93 -2.25
CA GLY A 122 -16.34 -29.22 -1.26
C GLY A 122 -15.87 -29.11 0.20
N GLN A 123 -14.64 -28.63 0.45
CA GLN A 123 -14.05 -28.48 1.77
C GLN A 123 -13.69 -27.02 2.02
N LYS A 124 -13.67 -26.60 3.28
CA LYS A 124 -13.19 -25.27 3.64
C LYS A 124 -11.71 -25.10 3.31
N VAL A 125 -11.36 -23.96 2.76
CA VAL A 125 -9.98 -23.66 2.38
C VAL A 125 -9.26 -23.06 3.59
N GLY A 126 -8.32 -23.82 4.15
CA GLY A 126 -7.45 -23.36 5.22
C GLY A 126 -6.47 -22.27 4.75
N ARG A 127 -5.91 -21.49 5.68
CA ARG A 127 -4.97 -20.41 5.34
C ARG A 127 -3.72 -20.93 4.66
N PHE A 128 -3.25 -22.10 5.08
CA PHE A 128 -2.13 -22.77 4.44
C PHE A 128 -2.42 -23.07 2.96
N GLN A 129 -3.60 -23.63 2.68
CA GLN A 129 -4.02 -23.97 1.31
C GLN A 129 -4.23 -22.71 0.46
N LEU A 130 -4.82 -21.66 1.05
CA LEU A 130 -4.99 -20.36 0.41
C LEU A 130 -3.64 -19.74 0.03
N PHE A 131 -2.63 -19.83 0.90
CA PHE A 131 -1.27 -19.37 0.58
C PHE A 131 -0.69 -20.13 -0.62
N ASP A 132 -0.85 -21.45 -0.66
CA ASP A 132 -0.35 -22.30 -1.74
C ASP A 132 -0.98 -21.93 -3.09
N ILE A 133 -2.32 -21.79 -3.14
CA ILE A 133 -3.06 -21.42 -4.36
C ILE A 133 -2.65 -20.03 -4.87
N THR A 134 -2.50 -19.08 -3.95
CA THR A 134 -2.29 -17.68 -4.28
C THR A 134 -0.84 -17.34 -4.65
N HIS A 135 0.11 -18.23 -4.34
CA HIS A 135 1.54 -18.04 -4.60
C HIS A 135 2.11 -19.06 -5.60
N ARG A 136 1.25 -19.88 -6.22
CA ARG A 136 1.59 -20.72 -7.37
C ARG A 136 1.19 -20.07 -8.69
N LYS A 137 1.95 -20.39 -9.74
CA LYS A 137 1.58 -20.09 -11.12
C LYS A 137 0.49 -21.07 -11.59
N LYS A 138 -0.05 -20.83 -12.78
CA LYS A 138 -1.07 -21.71 -13.39
C LYS A 138 -0.59 -23.15 -13.61
N ASP A 139 0.71 -23.34 -13.83
CA ASP A 139 1.37 -24.66 -13.96
C ASP A 139 1.64 -25.34 -12.61
N ARG A 140 1.14 -24.76 -11.50
CA ARG A 140 1.39 -25.15 -10.11
C ARG A 140 2.84 -25.02 -9.65
N SER A 141 3.75 -24.43 -10.42
CA SER A 141 5.09 -24.12 -9.93
C SER A 141 5.06 -22.92 -8.95
N PRO A 142 5.97 -22.86 -7.97
CA PRO A 142 6.09 -21.69 -7.10
C PRO A 142 6.43 -20.42 -7.91
N MET A 143 5.87 -19.27 -7.51
CA MET A 143 6.13 -18.00 -8.20
C MET A 143 7.59 -17.55 -8.09
N THR A 144 8.23 -17.80 -6.95
CA THR A 144 9.63 -17.43 -6.65
C THR A 144 10.28 -18.50 -5.78
N ILE A 145 11.62 -18.51 -5.74
CA ILE A 145 12.40 -19.39 -4.85
C ILE A 145 12.00 -19.16 -3.38
N LYS A 146 11.85 -17.89 -2.97
CA LYS A 146 11.41 -17.55 -1.60
C LYS A 146 10.01 -18.09 -1.28
N ALA A 147 9.09 -18.04 -2.24
CA ALA A 147 7.75 -18.62 -2.04
C ALA A 147 7.85 -20.15 -1.88
N ALA A 148 8.73 -20.81 -2.63
CA ALA A 148 8.98 -22.24 -2.48
C ALA A 148 9.54 -22.60 -1.08
N GLU A 149 10.55 -21.87 -0.61
CA GLU A 149 11.12 -22.05 0.73
C GLU A 149 10.08 -21.86 1.84
N ILE A 150 9.19 -20.88 1.69
CA ILE A 150 8.09 -20.64 2.64
C ILE A 150 7.08 -21.79 2.60
N MET A 151 6.68 -22.24 1.41
CA MET A 151 5.76 -23.37 1.27
C MET A 151 6.33 -24.64 1.91
N GLU A 152 7.64 -24.89 1.78
CA GLU A 152 8.33 -26.02 2.41
C GLU A 152 8.32 -25.89 3.94
N LYS A 153 8.72 -24.74 4.49
CA LYS A 153 8.67 -24.50 5.94
C LYS A 153 7.27 -24.65 6.54
N LEU A 154 6.26 -24.17 5.82
CA LEU A 154 4.87 -24.32 6.25
C LEU A 154 4.45 -25.80 6.25
N LYS A 155 4.90 -26.61 5.28
CA LYS A 155 4.62 -28.06 5.23
C LYS A 155 5.28 -28.79 6.38
N ASP A 156 6.55 -28.50 6.65
CA ASP A 156 7.30 -29.13 7.74
C ASP A 156 6.65 -28.83 9.08
N LYS A 157 6.27 -27.57 9.31
CA LYS A 157 5.57 -27.13 10.53
C LYS A 157 4.20 -27.78 10.67
N LYS A 158 3.46 -27.95 9.57
CA LYS A 158 2.18 -28.66 9.58
C LYS A 158 2.35 -30.11 10.02
N ALA A 159 3.35 -30.82 9.49
CA ALA A 159 3.63 -32.19 9.88
C ALA A 159 4.03 -32.30 11.36
N GLU A 160 4.86 -31.37 11.87
CA GLU A 160 5.21 -31.28 13.30
C GLU A 160 3.95 -31.15 14.18
N TYR A 161 3.03 -30.27 13.78
CA TYR A 161 1.80 -30.05 14.54
C TYR A 161 0.76 -31.17 14.42
N GLU A 162 0.69 -31.90 13.30
CA GLU A 162 -0.15 -33.10 13.17
C GLU A 162 0.30 -34.21 14.13
N VAL A 163 1.61 -34.37 14.35
CA VAL A 163 2.16 -35.31 15.33
C VAL A 163 1.76 -34.90 16.76
N ILE A 164 1.82 -33.61 17.07
CA ILE A 164 1.45 -33.07 18.39
C ILE A 164 -0.06 -33.21 18.63
N ALA A 165 -0.90 -32.87 17.64
CA ALA A 165 -2.35 -32.99 17.73
C ALA A 165 -2.82 -34.45 17.89
N SER A 166 -2.06 -35.41 17.36
CA SER A 166 -2.31 -36.84 17.60
C SER A 166 -2.09 -37.26 19.06
N SER A 167 -1.32 -36.47 19.83
CA SER A 167 -1.07 -36.69 21.26
C SER A 167 -1.97 -35.84 22.17
N ASP A 168 -2.41 -34.66 21.72
CA ASP A 168 -3.28 -33.75 22.46
C ASP A 168 -4.53 -33.38 21.65
N SER A 169 -5.62 -34.13 21.88
CA SER A 169 -6.90 -33.98 21.19
C SER A 169 -7.65 -32.66 21.47
N SER A 170 -7.11 -31.78 22.32
CA SER A 170 -7.74 -30.49 22.68
C SER A 170 -7.44 -29.36 21.68
N ILE A 171 -6.55 -29.58 20.72
CA ILE A 171 -6.08 -28.54 19.79
C ILE A 171 -6.99 -28.43 18.56
N ASN A 172 -7.53 -27.23 18.31
CA ASN A 172 -8.37 -26.94 17.14
C ASN A 172 -7.52 -26.77 15.87
N LEU A 173 -7.85 -27.46 14.78
CA LEU A 173 -7.14 -27.41 13.49
C LEU A 173 -7.06 -25.99 12.88
N ASP A 174 -8.11 -25.16 13.00
CA ASP A 174 -8.09 -23.78 12.49
C ASP A 174 -7.13 -22.88 13.30
N ASP A 175 -6.92 -23.20 14.59
CA ASP A 175 -5.96 -22.51 15.45
C ASP A 175 -4.51 -22.89 15.09
N ILE A 176 -4.30 -24.15 14.69
CA ILE A 176 -2.99 -24.66 14.24
C ILE A 176 -2.54 -23.95 12.97
N ASP A 177 -3.40 -23.84 11.95
CA ASP A 177 -3.07 -23.18 10.68
C ASP A 177 -2.68 -21.71 10.89
N ASN A 178 -3.41 -20.99 11.75
CA ASN A 178 -3.10 -19.61 12.10
C ASN A 178 -1.74 -19.50 12.83
N ARG A 179 -1.49 -20.40 13.77
CA ARG A 179 -0.24 -20.42 14.55
C ARG A 179 0.97 -20.72 13.66
N ILE A 180 0.87 -21.70 12.78
CA ILE A 180 1.93 -22.04 11.80
C ILE A 180 2.24 -20.84 10.90
N ILE A 181 1.21 -20.17 10.38
CA ILE A 181 1.38 -19.01 9.53
C ILE A 181 2.10 -17.88 10.27
N ILE A 182 1.73 -17.60 11.52
CA ILE A 182 2.38 -16.58 12.35
C ILE A 182 3.85 -16.96 12.64
N GLU A 183 4.14 -18.23 12.93
CA GLU A 183 5.51 -18.70 13.18
C GLU A 183 6.41 -18.58 11.94
N VAL A 184 5.89 -18.88 10.75
CA VAL A 184 6.70 -18.89 9.51
C VAL A 184 6.78 -17.52 8.84
N LEU A 185 5.67 -16.78 8.80
CA LEU A 185 5.59 -15.48 8.10
C LEU A 185 5.79 -14.29 9.04
N GLY A 186 5.63 -14.48 10.35
CA GLY A 186 5.54 -13.41 11.33
C GLY A 186 4.09 -12.90 11.51
N PRO A 187 3.88 -11.97 12.45
CA PRO A 187 2.57 -11.36 12.65
C PRO A 187 2.12 -10.62 11.38
N GLU A 188 0.80 -10.62 11.13
CA GLU A 188 0.22 -9.93 9.98
C GLU A 188 0.66 -8.45 9.98
N SER A 189 1.34 -8.06 8.91
CA SER A 189 1.74 -6.67 8.66
C SER A 189 1.10 -6.18 7.38
N SER A 190 1.04 -4.86 7.19
CA SER A 190 0.57 -4.24 5.95
C SER A 190 1.37 -4.69 4.70
N GLN A 191 2.50 -5.36 4.89
CA GLN A 191 3.37 -5.90 3.83
C GLN A 191 3.18 -7.41 3.59
N GLN A 192 2.43 -8.13 4.43
CA GLN A 192 2.20 -9.58 4.39
C GLN A 192 0.72 -9.93 4.63
N TYR A 193 -0.19 -9.06 4.19
CA TYR A 193 -1.62 -9.21 4.47
C TYR A 193 -2.21 -10.47 3.80
N MET A 194 -2.62 -11.43 4.62
CA MET A 194 -3.47 -12.56 4.24
C MET A 194 -4.82 -12.46 4.98
N PRO A 195 -5.88 -11.97 4.32
CA PRO A 195 -7.21 -11.90 4.90
C PRO A 195 -7.82 -13.29 4.97
N LEU A 196 -7.80 -13.87 6.16
CA LEU A 196 -8.92 -14.69 6.64
C LEU A 196 -8.99 -14.62 8.18
N GLY A 197 -8.83 -13.42 8.75
CA GLY A 197 -9.35 -13.16 10.09
C GLY A 197 -10.86 -13.20 10.00
N SER A 198 -11.52 -13.95 10.87
CA SER A 198 -12.97 -14.19 10.95
C SER A 198 -13.79 -12.90 10.76
N GLN A 199 -14.02 -12.50 9.52
CA GLN A 199 -15.02 -11.49 9.21
C GLN A 199 -16.35 -12.21 9.37
N LEU A 200 -16.90 -12.13 10.60
CA LEU A 200 -18.31 -12.36 10.85
C LEU A 200 -19.08 -11.77 9.67
N LYS A 201 -19.79 -12.64 8.95
CA LYS A 201 -20.68 -12.26 7.85
C LYS A 201 -21.70 -11.25 8.38
N LEU A 202 -21.38 -9.96 8.32
CA LEU A 202 -22.37 -8.90 8.43
C LEU A 202 -23.19 -8.95 7.15
N LYS A 203 -24.26 -9.77 7.19
CA LYS A 203 -25.33 -9.72 6.20
C LYS A 203 -25.93 -8.32 6.25
N PHE A 204 -25.69 -7.52 5.23
CA PHE A 204 -26.58 -6.40 4.93
C PHE A 204 -27.95 -6.99 4.57
N ARG A 205 -28.94 -6.78 5.43
CA ARG A 205 -30.36 -6.90 5.09
C ARG A 205 -30.70 -5.69 4.22
N GLY A 206 -31.35 -5.96 3.08
CA GLY A 206 -32.01 -4.94 2.26
C GLY A 206 -33.21 -4.32 2.97
#